data_AF-A0A521IU37-F1
#
_entry.id   AF-A0A521IU37-F1
#
_cell.length_a   1.000
_cell.length_b   1.000
_cell.length_c   1.000
_cell.angle_alpha   90.00
_cell.angle_beta   90.00
_cell.angle_gamma   90.00
#
_symmetry.space_group_name_H-M   'P 1'
#
loop_
_entity.id
_entity.type
_entity.pdbx_description
1 polymer ?
#
loop_
_entity_poly.entity_id
_entity_poly.type
_entity_poly.pdbx_seq_one_letter_code
_entity_poly.pdbx_strand_id
1 'polypeptide(L)' 'MPGYHSFTANIIYNLAQLGIPIRDSEFFDIQTYLEIVEIHKNVYAGETPSRQATQADIDTFLG' A
#
# COMPACT_ATOMS: atom_id res chain seq x y z
N MET A 1 11.62 -25.49 1.74
CA MET A 1 11.18 -24.83 0.49
C MET A 1 11.42 -23.32 0.63
N PRO A 2 12.23 -22.68 -0.21
CA PRO A 2 12.75 -21.33 0.05
C PRO A 2 11.88 -20.17 -0.50
N GLY A 3 10.59 -20.39 -0.79
CA GLY A 3 9.73 -19.38 -1.43
C GLY A 3 8.86 -18.52 -0.47
N TYR A 4 8.33 -19.11 0.61
CA TYR A 4 7.35 -18.46 1.48
C TYR A 4 7.94 -17.38 2.40
N HIS A 5 9.20 -17.54 2.81
CA HIS A 5 9.88 -16.55 3.63
C HIS A 5 10.17 -15.26 2.85
N SER A 6 10.33 -15.34 1.53
CA SER A 6 10.57 -14.18 0.67
C SER A 6 9.31 -13.31 0.53
N PHE A 7 8.15 -13.93 0.24
CA PHE A 7 6.92 -13.18 0.00
C PHE A 7 6.39 -12.47 1.26
N THR A 8 6.31 -13.19 2.38
CA THR A 8 5.82 -12.63 3.65
C THR A 8 6.75 -11.52 4.15
N ALA A 9 8.06 -11.69 4.03
CA ALA A 9 9.03 -10.66 4.41
C ALA A 9 8.90 -9.41 3.54
N ASN A 10 8.64 -9.56 2.24
CA ASN A 10 8.39 -8.43 1.34
C ASN A 10 7.12 -7.65 1.72
N ILE A 11 6.05 -8.34 2.12
CA ILE A 11 4.83 -7.68 2.61
C ILE A 11 5.13 -6.87 3.87
N ILE A 12 5.79 -7.48 4.85
CA ILE A 12 6.14 -6.80 6.11
C ILE A 12 7.05 -5.58 5.84
N TYR A 13 8.03 -5.73 4.95
CA TYR A 13 8.91 -4.64 4.55
C TYR A 13 8.14 -3.47 3.92
N ASN A 14 7.24 -3.75 2.97
CA ASN A 14 6.43 -2.72 2.33
C ASN A 14 5.48 -2.03 3.31
N LEU A 15 4.81 -2.78 4.19
CA LEU A 15 3.95 -2.19 5.24
C LEU A 15 4.73 -1.24 6.14
N ALA A 16 5.96 -1.60 6.52
CA ALA A 16 6.82 -0.74 7.31
C ALA A 16 7.21 0.56 6.58
N GLN A 17 7.52 0.49 5.27
CA GLN A 17 7.79 1.68 4.46
C GLN A 17 6.56 2.59 4.31
N LEU A 18 5.36 1.99 4.27
CA LEU A 18 4.08 2.70 4.21
C LEU A 18 3.66 3.30 5.56
N GLY A 19 4.34 2.95 6.66
CA GLY A 19 3.93 3.34 8.00
C GLY A 19 2.65 2.63 8.49
N ILE A 20 2.28 1.51 7.87
CA ILE A 20 1.08 0.72 8.20
C ILE A 20 1.49 -0.36 9.20
N PRO A 21 0.90 -0.39 10.42
CA PRO A 21 1.10 -1.48 11.37
C PRO A 21 0.66 -2.81 10.77
N ILE A 22 1.40 -3.90 11.04
CA ILE A 22 1.02 -5.25 10.56
C ILE A 22 -0.40 -5.62 11.01
N ARG A 23 -0.80 -5.20 12.21
CA ARG A 23 -2.17 -5.46 12.70
C ARG A 23 -3.23 -4.87 11.78
N ASP A 24 -2.97 -3.70 11.21
CA ASP A 24 -3.94 -3.00 10.38
C ASP A 24 -4.12 -3.67 9.00
N SER A 25 -3.25 -4.63 8.64
CA SER A 25 -3.46 -5.48 7.46
C SER A 25 -4.67 -6.40 7.59
N GLU A 26 -5.30 -6.48 8.76
CA GLU A 26 -6.58 -7.19 8.94
C GLU A 26 -7.76 -6.45 8.31
N PHE A 27 -7.61 -5.15 8.02
CA PHE A 27 -8.69 -4.29 7.51
C PHE A 27 -8.74 -4.20 5.98
N PHE A 28 -7.80 -4.80 5.27
CA PHE A 28 -7.77 -4.76 3.81
C PHE A 28 -7.32 -6.09 3.23
N ASP A 29 -7.83 -6.42 2.04
CA ASP A 29 -7.45 -7.65 1.36
C ASP A 29 -6.14 -7.50 0.58
N ILE A 30 -5.69 -8.60 -0.02
CA ILE A 30 -4.44 -8.61 -0.77
C ILE A 30 -4.49 -7.72 -2.03
N GLN A 31 -5.67 -7.48 -2.63
CA GLN A 31 -5.80 -6.61 -3.79
C GLN A 31 -5.62 -5.15 -3.37
N THR A 32 -6.30 -4.73 -2.30
CA THR A 32 -6.12 -3.39 -1.72
C THR A 32 -4.67 -3.17 -1.28
N TYR A 33 -4.01 -4.17 -0.70
CA TYR A 33 -2.57 -4.10 -0.39
C TYR A 33 -1.72 -3.81 -1.65
N LEU A 34 -1.97 -4.53 -2.74
CA LEU A 34 -1.23 -4.34 -3.99
C LEU A 34 -1.45 -2.94 -4.58
N GLU A 35 -2.68 -2.43 -4.54
CA GLU A 35 -3.03 -1.07 -4.97
C GLU A 35 -2.30 0.00 -4.13
N ILE A 36 -2.28 -0.15 -2.79
CA ILE A 36 -1.54 0.77 -1.91
C ILE A 36 -0.04 0.79 -2.26
N VAL A 37 0.55 -0.39 -2.47
CA VAL A 37 1.97 -0.50 -2.84
C VAL A 37 2.25 0.11 -4.21
N GLU A 38 1.36 -0.06 -5.17
CA GLU A 38 1.46 0.54 -6.50
C GLU A 38 1.38 2.07 -6.44
N ILE A 39 0.41 2.62 -5.71
CA ILE A 39 0.29 4.07 -5.47
C ILE A 39 1.58 4.61 -4.86
N HIS A 40 2.10 3.96 -3.82
CA HIS A 40 3.32 4.37 -3.16
C HIS A 40 4.53 4.35 -4.09
N LYS A 41 4.66 3.30 -4.93
CA LYS A 41 5.70 3.21 -5.95
C LYS A 41 5.61 4.35 -6.97
N ASN A 42 4.41 4.65 -7.46
CA ASN A 42 4.21 5.68 -8.49
C ASN A 42 4.50 7.08 -7.95
N VAL A 43 4.19 7.34 -6.66
CA VAL A 43 4.57 8.57 -5.96
C VAL A 43 6.09 8.66 -5.79
N TYR A 44 6.76 7.57 -5.35
CA TYR A 44 8.21 7.55 -5.17
C TYR A 44 8.99 7.64 -6.48
N ALA A 45 8.47 7.05 -7.57
CA ALA A 45 9.05 7.12 -8.91
C ALA A 45 8.92 8.51 -9.56
N GLY A 46 8.15 9.42 -8.94
CA GLY A 46 7.88 10.75 -9.49
C GLY A 46 6.89 10.74 -10.66
N GLU A 47 6.28 9.59 -10.95
CA GLU A 47 5.27 9.44 -12.01
C GLU A 47 3.94 10.08 -11.62
N THR A 48 3.66 10.16 -10.31
CA THR A 48 2.51 10.88 -9.77
C THR A 48 2.97 12.01 -8.86
N PRO A 49 2.66 13.28 -9.17
CA PRO A 49 3.02 14.38 -8.30
C PRO A 49 2.33 14.22 -6.95
N SER A 50 3.11 14.27 -5.86
CA SER A 50 2.58 14.32 -4.49
C SER A 50 1.65 15.53 -4.37
N ARG A 51 0.34 15.28 -4.37
CA ARG A 51 -0.70 16.29 -4.18
C ARG A 51 -1.55 15.92 -2.97
N GLN A 52 -2.13 16.92 -2.33
CA GLN A 52 -3.12 16.65 -1.28
C GLN A 52 -4.31 15.88 -1.88
N ALA A 53 -4.81 14.90 -1.12
CA ALA A 53 -6.05 14.20 -1.46
C ALA A 53 -7.20 15.21 -1.50
N THR A 54 -8.00 15.16 -2.56
CA THR A 54 -9.21 15.98 -2.70
C THR A 54 -10.39 15.26 -2.06
N GLN A 55 -11.46 16.00 -1.78
CA GLN A 55 -12.70 15.39 -1.29
C GLN A 55 -13.24 14.33 -2.24
N ALA A 56 -13.12 14.52 -3.56
CA ALA A 56 -13.51 13.52 -4.55
C ALA A 56 -12.68 12.23 -4.46
N ASP A 57 -11.38 12.32 -4.14
CA ASP A 57 -10.54 11.13 -3.93
C ASP A 57 -10.98 10.39 -2.65
N ILE A 58 -11.34 11.13 -1.59
CA ILE A 58 -11.85 10.57 -0.33
C ILE A 58 -13.21 9.91 -0.56
N ASP A 59 -14.13 10.57 -1.26
CA ASP A 59 -15.46 10.05 -1.56
C ASP A 59 -15.38 8.79 -2.44
N THR A 60 -14.45 8.77 -3.40
CA THR A 60 -14.17 7.58 -4.23
C THR A 60 -13.65 6.42 -3.40
N PHE A 61 -12.85 6.70 -2.36
CA PHE A 61 -12.34 5.67 -1.46
C PHE A 61 -13.41 5.15 -0.47
N LEU A 62 -14.27 6.04 0.02
CA LEU A 62 -15.26 5.71 1.05
C LEU A 62 -16.54 5.05 0.51
N GLY A 63 -16.90 5.29 -0.76
CA GLY A 63 -18.08 4.72 -1.40
C GLY A 63 -19.39 5.43 -1.01
#